data_AF-G5AHF1-F1
#
_entry.id   AF-G5AHF1-F1
#
_cell.length_a   1.000
_cell.length_b   1.000
_cell.length_c   1.000
_cell.angle_alpha   90.00
_cell.angle_beta   90.00
_cell.angle_gamma   90.00
#
_symmetry.space_group_name_H-M   'P 1'
#
loop_
_entity.id
_entity.type
_entity.pdbx_description
1 polymer ?
#
loop_
_entity_poly.entity_id
_entity_poly.type
_entity_poly.pdbx_seq_one_letter_code
_entity_poly.pdbx_strand_id
1 'polypeptide(L)' 'FAWTTAAADALQRARFDTLKHRFQGTRSAKQLAAAWMLVSAETYLVSGLEVKPHQCKSKV' A
#
# COMPACT_ATOMS: atom_id res chain seq x y z
N PHE A 1 11.81 -6.69 -9.93
CA PHE A 1 10.77 -7.11 -8.97
C PHE A 1 9.50 -7.41 -9.77
N ALA A 2 8.84 -8.53 -9.50
CA ALA A 2 7.63 -8.93 -10.21
C ALA A 2 6.45 -8.97 -9.24
N TRP A 3 5.33 -8.35 -9.62
CA TRP A 3 4.09 -8.40 -8.87
C TRP A 3 3.34 -9.69 -9.19
N THR A 4 2.84 -10.37 -8.16
CA THR A 4 1.81 -11.39 -8.34
C THR A 4 0.45 -10.73 -8.42
N THR A 5 -0.53 -11.40 -9.05
CA THR A 5 -1.92 -10.91 -9.10
C THR A 5 -2.47 -10.71 -7.69
N ALA A 6 -2.26 -11.67 -6.79
CA ALA A 6 -2.70 -11.59 -5.39
C ALA A 6 -2.13 -10.38 -4.65
N ALA A 7 -0.84 -10.06 -4.84
CA ALA A 7 -0.22 -8.89 -4.22
C ALA A 7 -0.72 -7.58 -4.83
N ALA A 8 -0.96 -7.53 -6.14
CA ALA A 8 -1.52 -6.36 -6.80
C ALA A 8 -2.96 -6.07 -6.34
N ASP A 9 -3.78 -7.11 -6.22
CA ASP A 9 -5.16 -6.99 -5.71
C ASP A 9 -5.19 -6.57 -4.23
N ALA A 10 -4.30 -7.15 -3.42
CA ALA A 10 -4.15 -6.78 -2.01
C ALA A 10 -3.72 -5.31 -1.87
N LEU A 11 -2.76 -4.86 -2.67
CA LEU A 11 -2.34 -3.46 -2.72
C LEU A 11 -3.49 -2.52 -3.06
N GLN A 12 -4.30 -2.85 -4.09
CA GLN A 12 -5.43 -2.01 -4.49
C GLN A 12 -6.46 -1.90 -3.37
N ARG A 13 -6.88 -3.02 -2.77
CA ARG A 13 -7.81 -3.02 -1.63
C ARG A 13 -7.24 -2.25 -0.43
N ALA A 14 -5.98 -2.46 -0.09
CA ALA A 14 -5.33 -1.74 1.00
C ALA A 14 -5.33 -0.22 0.75
N ARG A 15 -4.99 0.22 -0.46
CA ARG A 15 -4.86 1.64 -0.81
C ARG A 15 -6.20 2.38 -0.93
N PHE A 16 -7.22 1.74 -1.51
CA PHE A 16 -8.45 2.40 -1.90
C PHE A 16 -9.67 2.05 -1.05
N ASP A 17 -9.61 0.95 -0.30
CA ASP A 17 -10.69 0.52 0.58
C ASP A 17 -10.24 0.59 2.06
N THR A 18 -9.35 -0.33 2.49
CA THR A 18 -9.00 -0.52 3.90
C THR A 18 -8.35 0.72 4.53
N LEU A 19 -7.33 1.28 3.87
CA LEU A 19 -6.55 2.42 4.38
C LEU A 19 -6.88 3.73 3.65
N LYS A 20 -7.99 3.78 2.91
CA LYS A 20 -8.42 4.94 2.13
C LYS A 20 -8.38 6.24 2.93
N HIS A 21 -8.89 6.21 4.16
CA HIS A 21 -8.97 7.35 5.07
C HIS A 21 -7.59 7.96 5.39
N ARG A 22 -6.51 7.17 5.35
CA ARG A 22 -5.13 7.63 5.58
C ARG A 22 -4.57 8.47 4.44
N PHE A 23 -5.17 8.39 3.25
CA PHE A 23 -4.78 9.11 2.04
C PHE A 23 -5.73 10.25 1.66
N GLN A 24 -6.89 10.36 2.31
CA GLN A 24 -7.87 11.39 2.02
C GLN A 24 -7.59 12.71 2.75
N GLY A 25 -7.95 13.83 2.11
CA GLY A 25 -7.76 15.18 2.63
C GLY A 25 -6.31 15.65 2.56
N THR A 26 -6.04 16.83 3.13
CA THR A 26 -4.69 17.37 3.22
C THR A 26 -3.85 16.51 4.18
N ARG A 27 -2.80 15.88 3.65
CA ARG A 27 -1.86 15.05 4.42
C ARG A 27 -0.45 15.59 4.27
N SER A 28 0.29 15.61 5.36
CA SER A 28 1.72 15.92 5.30
C SER A 28 2.50 14.77 4.66
N ALA A 29 3.69 15.08 4.14
CA ALA A 29 4.59 14.06 3.59
C ALA A 29 4.87 12.93 4.60
N LYS A 30 5.01 13.26 5.89
CA LYS A 30 5.20 12.28 6.98
C LYS A 30 3.99 11.37 7.16
N GLN A 31 2.78 11.91 7.11
CA GLN A 31 1.54 11.12 7.20
C GLN A 31 1.40 10.18 6.00
N LEU A 32 1.71 10.66 4.80
CA LEU A 32 1.68 9.82 3.59
C LEU A 32 2.74 8.73 3.62
N ALA A 33 3.95 9.02 4.11
CA ALA A 33 4.98 8.00 4.28
C ALA A 33 4.53 6.89 5.24
N ALA A 34 3.93 7.25 6.38
CA ALA A 34 3.37 6.28 7.32
C ALA A 34 2.20 5.48 6.70
N ALA A 35 1.35 6.12 5.90
CA ALA A 35 0.26 5.42 5.22
C ALA A 35 0.79 4.39 4.20
N TRP A 36 1.83 4.72 3.44
CA TRP A 36 2.47 3.77 2.53
C TRP A 36 3.17 2.62 3.24
N MET A 37 3.74 2.83 4.43
CA MET A 37 4.26 1.75 5.28
C MET A 37 3.18 0.75 5.67
N LEU A 38 1.99 1.25 6.06
CA LEU A 38 0.85 0.40 6.39
C LEU A 38 0.34 -0.37 5.18
N VAL A 39 0.28 0.27 4.00
CA VAL A 39 -0.10 -0.41 2.75
C VAL A 39 0.85 -1.55 2.41
N SER A 40 2.18 -1.34 2.54
CA SER A 40 3.13 -2.42 2.28
C SER A 40 2.98 -3.58 3.26
N ALA A 41 2.74 -3.29 4.55
CA ALA A 41 2.52 -4.32 5.55
C ALA A 41 1.24 -5.13 5.26
N GLU A 42 0.14 -4.45 4.95
CA GLU A 42 -1.14 -5.10 4.59
C GLU A 42 -1.00 -5.97 3.34
N THR A 43 -0.29 -5.47 2.32
CA THR A 43 -0.02 -6.21 1.09
C THR A 43 0.75 -7.50 1.38
N TYR A 44 1.75 -7.43 2.25
CA TYR A 44 2.50 -8.61 2.69
C TYR A 44 1.63 -9.59 3.47
N LEU A 45 0.83 -9.12 4.44
CA LEU A 45 -0.03 -9.98 5.25
C LEU A 45 -1.03 -10.79 4.42
N VAL A 46 -1.58 -10.19 3.35
CA VAL A 46 -2.57 -10.85 2.50
C VAL A 46 -1.92 -11.74 1.44
N SER A 47 -0.81 -11.31 0.85
CA SER A 47 -0.23 -11.99 -0.33
C SER A 47 1.02 -12.82 -0.06
N GLY A 48 1.64 -12.66 1.11
CA GLY A 48 2.96 -13.21 1.45
C GLY A 48 4.14 -12.57 0.70
N LEU A 49 3.89 -11.63 -0.21
CA LEU A 49 4.93 -10.97 -1.00
C LEU A 49 5.49 -9.75 -0.27
N GLU A 50 6.77 -9.81 0.07
CA GLU A 50 7.45 -8.67 0.69
C GLU A 50 7.61 -7.53 -0.34
N VAL A 51 6.97 -6.39 -0.05
CA VAL A 51 6.99 -5.18 -0.88
C VAL A 51 7.39 -3.99 -0.04
N LYS A 52 8.18 -3.09 -0.61
CA LYS A 52 8.55 -1.83 0.02
C LYS A 52 7.51 -0.74 -0.27
N PRO A 53 7.36 0.28 0.60
CA PRO A 53 6.41 1.37 0.40
C PRO A 53 6.55 2.09 -0.95
N HIS A 54 7.79 2.30 -1.42
CA HIS A 54 8.04 2.94 -2.71
C HIS A 54 7.57 2.07 -3.90
N GLN A 55 7.66 0.74 -3.79
CA GLN A 55 7.17 -0.17 -4.83
C GLN A 55 5.64 -0.14 -4.88
N CYS A 56 4.99 -0.08 -3.72
CA CYS A 56 3.53 0.09 -3.62
C CYS A 56 3.11 1.41 -4.28
N LYS A 57 3.81 2.51 -3.96
CA LYS A 57 3.54 3.83 -4.54
C LYS A 57 3.74 3.88 -6.05
N SER A 58 4.76 3.21 -6.60
CA SER A 58 5.02 3.17 -8.05
C SER A 58 4.08 2.27 -8.84
N LYS A 59 3.35 1.36 -8.16
CA LYS A 59 2.45 0.39 -8.81
C LYS A 59 1.01 0.89 -8.92
N VAL A 60 0.57 1.68 -7.94
CA VAL A 60 -0.72 2.39 -7.94
C VAL A 60 -0.67 3.53 -8.95
#